data_AF-A0A6G3T417-F1
#
_entry.id   AF-A0A6G3T417-F1
#
_cell.length_a   1.000
_cell.length_b   1.000
_cell.length_c   1.000
_cell.angle_alpha   90.00
_cell.angle_beta   90.00
_cell.angle_gamma   90.00
#
_symmetry.space_group_name_H-M   'P 1'
#
loop_
_entity.id
_entity.type
_entity.pdbx_description
1 polymer ?
#
loop_
_entity_poly.entity_id
_entity_poly.type
_entity_poly.pdbx_seq_one_letter_code
_entity_poly.pdbx_strand_id
1 'polypeptide(L)'
;RRRLGDPAAQARALSEAARVQEYAGRPHDSLQTCQEAVDLARRAGDVRLQAALQLRLADTLDRLGDPAAARLHRGAADRLLGEEPSAYEIRSASTEN
;
A
#
# COMPACT_ATOMS: atom_id res chain seq x y z
N ARG A 1 13.95 7.59 22.77
CA ARG A 1 14.96 7.10 21.79
C ARG A 1 14.33 7.20 20.40
N ARG A 2 14.50 8.34 19.71
CA ARG A 2 14.07 8.52 18.30
C ARG A 2 14.90 7.55 17.46
N ARG A 3 14.31 6.42 17.05
CA ARG A 3 14.92 5.58 16.02
C ARG A 3 14.98 6.44 14.75
N LEU A 4 16.14 6.47 14.09
CA LEU A 4 16.21 6.97 12.73
C LEU A 4 15.12 6.27 11.90
N GLY A 5 14.14 7.07 11.46
CA GLY A 5 13.10 6.72 10.48
C GLY A 5 12.24 5.51 10.79
N ASP A 6 11.04 5.71 11.36
CA ASP A 6 9.99 4.70 11.29
C ASP A 6 9.61 4.51 9.79
N PRO A 7 9.90 3.35 9.18
CA PRO A 7 9.65 3.13 7.75
C PRO A 7 8.16 3.21 7.42
N ALA A 8 7.25 2.84 8.35
CA ALA A 8 5.82 3.00 8.15
C ALA A 8 5.42 4.48 8.16
N ALA A 9 6.00 5.29 9.06
CA ALA A 9 5.77 6.73 9.08
C ALA A 9 6.30 7.42 7.81
N GLN A 10 7.48 7.02 7.32
CA GLN A 10 8.03 7.52 6.05
C GLN A 10 7.15 7.13 4.86
N ALA A 11 6.68 5.88 4.80
CA ALA A 11 5.75 5.42 3.76
C ALA A 11 4.45 6.24 3.74
N ARG A 12 3.89 6.56 4.92
CA ARG A 12 2.70 7.44 5.02
C ARG A 12 3.00 8.88 4.56
N ALA A 13 4.16 9.42 4.88
CA ALA A 13 4.55 10.75 4.43
C ALA A 13 4.72 10.81 2.89
N LEU A 14 5.40 9.82 2.30
CA LEU A 14 5.52 9.69 0.85
C LEU A 14 4.15 9.46 0.19
N SER A 15 3.26 8.75 0.88
CA SER A 15 1.89 8.54 0.41
C SER A 15 1.12 9.84 0.20
N GLU A 16 1.21 10.75 1.17
CA GLU A 16 0.60 12.07 1.04
C GLU A 16 1.31 12.92 -0.03
N ALA A 17 2.64 12.85 -0.12
CA ALA A 17 3.40 13.57 -1.14
C ALA A 17 3.00 13.14 -2.56
N ALA A 18 2.85 11.84 -2.80
CA ALA A 18 2.43 11.31 -4.09
C ALA A 18 1.03 11.76 -4.48
N ARG A 19 0.11 11.82 -3.50
CA ARG A 19 -1.24 12.33 -3.71
C ARG A 19 -1.24 13.83 -4.07
N VAL A 20 -0.39 14.63 -3.42
CA VAL A 20 -0.22 16.04 -3.76
C VAL A 20 0.34 16.21 -5.18
N GLN A 21 1.35 15.42 -5.57
CA GLN A 21 1.90 15.44 -6.93
C GLN A 21 0.86 15.07 -7.98
N GLU A 22 0.02 14.06 -7.72
CA GLU A 22 -1.07 13.67 -8.60
C GLU A 22 -2.07 14.81 -8.81
N TYR A 23 -2.54 15.45 -7.73
CA TYR A 23 -3.43 16.61 -7.83
C TYR A 23 -2.77 17.82 -8.50
N ALA A 24 -1.44 17.93 -8.43
CA ALA A 24 -0.66 18.94 -9.14
C ALA A 24 -0.43 18.60 -10.63
N GLY A 25 -1.01 17.52 -11.16
CA GLY A 25 -0.83 17.11 -12.55
C GLY A 25 0.56 16.54 -12.85
N ARG A 26 1.25 16.00 -11.83
CA ARG A 26 2.58 15.39 -11.92
C ARG A 26 2.52 13.88 -11.68
N PRO A 27 1.82 13.10 -12.54
CA PRO A 27 1.61 11.67 -12.31
C PRO A 27 2.89 10.83 -12.38
N HIS A 28 3.90 11.25 -13.16
CA HIS A 28 5.20 10.56 -13.21
C HIS A 28 5.95 10.64 -11.87
N ASP A 29 5.97 11.82 -11.23
CA ASP A 29 6.60 12.00 -9.93
C ASP A 29 5.82 11.25 -8.83
N SER A 30 4.48 11.24 -8.95
CA SER A 30 3.60 10.47 -8.08
C SER A 30 3.89 8.97 -8.16
N LEU A 31 4.12 8.45 -9.36
CA LEU A 31 4.47 7.04 -9.59
C LEU A 31 5.77 6.67 -8.88
N GLN A 32 6.83 7.46 -9.05
CA GLN A 32 8.13 7.23 -8.39
C GLN A 32 7.99 7.28 -6.87
N THR A 33 7.31 8.31 -6.34
CA THR A 33 7.09 8.49 -4.90
C THR A 33 6.27 7.34 -4.31
N CYS A 34 5.26 6.84 -5.04
CA CYS A 34 4.47 5.68 -4.59
C CYS A 34 5.30 4.38 -4.55
N GLN A 35 6.20 4.16 -5.50
CA GLN A 35 7.07 2.97 -5.52
C GLN A 35 7.99 2.94 -4.30
N GLU A 36 8.60 4.07 -3.95
CA GLU A 36 9.40 4.21 -2.73
C GLU A 36 8.58 3.94 -1.47
N ALA A 37 7.36 4.47 -1.40
CA ALA A 37 6.45 4.23 -0.29
C ALA A 37 6.12 2.73 -0.13
N VAL A 38 5.87 2.01 -1.23
CA VAL A 38 5.58 0.56 -1.22
C VAL A 38 6.75 -0.21 -0.63
N ASP A 39 7.97 0.13 -1.02
CA ASP A 39 9.17 -0.52 -0.51
C ASP A 39 9.35 -0.30 1.00
N LEU A 40 9.06 0.90 1.48
CA LEU A 40 9.09 1.21 2.91
C LEU A 40 7.99 0.49 3.70
N ALA A 41 6.76 0.45 3.19
CA ALA A 41 5.66 -0.28 3.82
C ALA A 41 5.96 -1.79 3.91
N ARG A 42 6.51 -2.36 2.84
CA ARG A 42 6.98 -3.75 2.81
C ARG A 42 8.07 -4.00 3.86
N ARG A 43 9.09 -3.13 3.96
CA ARG A 43 10.16 -3.24 4.98
C ARG A 43 9.62 -3.08 6.41
N ALA A 44 8.54 -2.32 6.58
CA ALA A 44 7.86 -2.15 7.85
C ALA A 44 6.95 -3.33 8.22
N GLY A 45 6.64 -4.24 7.27
CA GLY A 45 5.64 -5.29 7.45
C GLY A 45 4.21 -4.76 7.57
N ASP A 46 3.95 -3.51 7.16
CA ASP A 46 2.61 -2.91 7.21
C ASP A 46 1.83 -3.31 5.94
N VAL A 47 1.22 -4.50 5.97
CA VAL A 47 0.49 -5.10 4.85
C VAL A 47 -0.68 -4.22 4.39
N ARG A 48 -1.42 -3.65 5.35
CA ARG A 48 -2.55 -2.74 5.09
C ARG A 48 -2.08 -1.49 4.35
N LEU A 49 -0.99 -0.89 4.80
CA LEU A 49 -0.40 0.26 4.12
C LEU A 49 0.13 -0.13 2.74
N GLN A 50 0.82 -1.26 2.63
CA GLN A 50 1.32 -1.74 1.34
C GLN A 50 0.19 -1.92 0.32
N ALA A 51 -0.94 -2.52 0.71
CA ALA A 51 -2.11 -2.66 -0.17
C ALA A 51 -2.69 -1.31 -0.60
N ALA A 52 -2.84 -0.36 0.33
CA ALA A 52 -3.34 0.99 0.01
C ALA A 52 -2.42 1.72 -0.99
N LEU A 53 -1.10 1.56 -0.85
CA LEU A 53 -0.11 2.13 -1.76
C LEU A 53 -0.16 1.48 -3.16
N GLN A 54 -0.43 0.17 -3.23
CA GLN A 54 -0.64 -0.53 -4.50
C GLN A 54 -1.87 -0.01 -5.24
N LEU A 55 -2.98 0.27 -4.54
CA LEU A 55 -4.16 0.87 -5.15
C LEU A 55 -3.86 2.27 -5.74
N ARG A 56 -3.09 3.09 -5.03
CA ARG A 56 -2.71 4.41 -5.56
C ARG A 56 -1.77 4.34 -6.76
N LEU A 57 -0.87 3.35 -6.80
CA LEU A 57 -0.09 3.07 -8.02
C LEU A 57 -1.02 2.77 -9.19
N ALA A 58 -2.06 1.96 -8.98
CA ALA A 58 -3.03 1.65 -10.02
C ALA A 58 -3.74 2.91 -10.54
N ASP A 59 -4.21 3.78 -9.65
CA ASP A 59 -4.89 5.03 -10.05
C ASP A 59 -3.94 5.98 -10.82
N THR A 60 -2.68 6.06 -10.38
CA THR A 60 -1.65 6.85 -11.07
C THR A 60 -1.37 6.30 -12.47
N LEU A 61 -1.28 4.97 -12.62
CA LEU A 61 -1.04 4.31 -13.90
C LEU A 61 -2.22 4.45 -14.87
N ASP A 62 -3.45 4.41 -14.38
CA ASP A 62 -4.62 4.71 -15.20
C ASP A 62 -4.57 6.13 -15.76
N ARG A 63 -4.16 7.12 -14.95
CA ARG A 63 -3.94 8.51 -15.42
C ARG A 63 -2.80 8.65 -16.42
N LEU A 64 -1.79 7.79 -16.32
CA LEU A 64 -0.67 7.71 -17.26
C LEU A 64 -1.01 6.94 -18.55
N GLY A 65 -2.19 6.32 -18.63
CA GLY A 65 -2.63 5.56 -19.79
C GLY A 65 -2.10 4.13 -19.83
N ASP A 66 -1.68 3.56 -18.69
CA ASP A 66 -1.29 2.14 -18.56
C ASP A 66 -2.29 1.34 -17.70
N PRO A 67 -3.49 1.05 -18.22
CA PRO A 67 -4.49 0.28 -17.48
C PRO A 67 -4.10 -1.19 -17.28
N ALA A 68 -3.13 -1.71 -18.05
CA ALA A 68 -2.65 -3.07 -17.88
C ALA A 68 -1.81 -3.18 -16.60
N ALA A 69 -0.85 -2.28 -16.41
CA ALA A 69 -0.09 -2.19 -15.17
C ALA A 69 -1.01 -1.86 -13.99
N ALA A 70 -1.97 -0.95 -14.14
CA ALA A 70 -2.93 -0.64 -13.08
C ALA A 70 -3.66 -1.88 -12.53
N ARG A 71 -4.10 -2.79 -13.41
CA ARG A 71 -4.73 -4.06 -12.98
C ARG A 71 -3.78 -4.98 -12.21
N LEU A 72 -2.50 -5.01 -12.56
CA LEU A 72 -1.50 -5.80 -11.81
C LEU A 72 -1.35 -5.29 -10.37
N HIS A 73 -1.35 -3.97 -10.20
CA HIS A 73 -1.26 -3.34 -8.88
C HIS A 73 -2.55 -3.55 -8.05
N ARG A 74 -3.73 -3.48 -8.67
CA ARG A 74 -5.00 -3.85 -7.99
C ARG A 74 -4.98 -5.30 -7.51
N GLY A 75 -4.61 -6.24 -8.39
CA GLY A 75 -4.49 -7.65 -8.00
C GLY A 75 -3.43 -7.91 -6.93
N ALA A 76 -2.37 -7.09 -6.86
CA ALA A 76 -1.41 -7.16 -5.77
C ALA A 76 -2.00 -6.68 -4.43
N ALA A 77 -2.78 -5.59 -4.44
CA ALA A 77 -3.50 -5.13 -3.26
C ALA A 77 -4.50 -6.17 -2.76
N ASP A 78 -5.27 -6.79 -3.67
CA ASP A 78 -6.26 -7.82 -3.33
C ASP A 78 -5.61 -9.04 -2.67
N ARG A 79 -4.47 -9.51 -3.20
CA ARG A 79 -3.71 -10.61 -2.58
C ARG A 79 -3.22 -10.25 -1.18
N LEU A 80 -2.64 -9.06 -1.01
CA LEU A 80 -2.17 -8.59 0.30
C LEU A 80 -3.30 -8.54 1.33
N LEU A 81 -4.50 -8.13 0.93
CA LEU A 81 -5.67 -8.06 1.82
C LEU A 81 -6.34 -9.41 2.05
N GLY A 82 -6.24 -10.35 1.10
CA GLY A 82 -6.75 -11.72 1.22
C GLY A 82 -5.82 -12.66 2.00
N GLU A 83 -4.53 -12.37 2.06
CA GLU A 83 -3.52 -13.14 2.80
C GLU A 83 -3.41 -12.76 4.28
N GLU A 84 -4.08 -11.68 4.73
CA GLU A 84 -4.23 -11.41 6.16
C GLU A 84 -5.10 -12.52 6.77
N PRO A 85 -4.56 -13.38 7.67
CA PRO A 85 -5.38 -14.33 8.37
C PRO A 85 -6.38 -13.52 9.18
N SER A 86 -7.65 -13.59 8.77
CA SER A 86 -8.74 -12.99 9.50
C SER A 86 -8.61 -13.45 10.95
N ALA A 87 -8.26 -12.53 11.86
CA ALA A 87 -8.12 -12.80 13.28
C ALA A 87 -9.45 -13.24 13.96
N TYR A 88 -10.47 -13.56 13.16
CA TYR A 88 -11.78 -14.05 13.57
C TYR A 88 -11.88 -15.57 13.70
N GLU A 89 -10.90 -16.38 13.28
CA GLU A 89 -11.01 -17.85 13.38
C GLU A 89 -10.41 -18.48 14.65
N ILE A 90 -9.98 -17.69 15.65
CA ILE A 90 -9.51 -18.21 16.95
C ILE A 90 -10.48 -17.84 18.09
N ARG A 91 -11.80 -18.01 17.89
CA ARG A 91 -12.78 -18.03 19.00
C ARG A 91 -13.91 -19.02 18.77
N SER A 92 -13.63 -20.17 18.16
CA SER A 92 -14.61 -21.26 18.06
C SER A 92 -13.95 -22.63 18.19
N ALA A 93 -13.18 -22.80 19.26
CA ALA A 93 -13.10 -24.11 19.90
C ALA A 93 -13.72 -23.92 21.29
N SER A 94 -15.05 -23.99 21.30
CA SER A 94 -15.85 -24.04 22.51
C SER A 94 -15.31 -25.13 23.43
N THR A 95 -15.07 -24.75 24.68
CA THR A 95 -15.31 -25.62 25.83
C THR A 95 -16.62 -26.37 25.63
N GLU A 96 -16.58 -27.70 25.56
CA GLU A 96 -17.56 -28.64 26.13
C GLU A 96 -17.25 -30.07 25.63
N ASN A 97 -16.54 -30.86 26.45
CA ASN A 97 -17.08 -32.01 27.21
C ASN A 97 -15.94 -32.77 27.88
#